data_AF-A0A7W0TW71-F1
#
_entry.id   AF-A0A7W0TW71-F1
#
_cell.length_a   1.000
_cell.length_b   1.000
_cell.length_c   1.000
_cell.angle_alpha   90.00
_cell.angle_beta   90.00
_cell.angle_gamma   90.00
#
_symmetry.space_group_name_H-M   'P 1'
#
loop_
_entity.id
_entity.type
_entity.pdbx_description
1 polymer ?
#
loop_
_entity_poly.entity_id
_entity_poly.type
_entity_poly.pdbx_seq_one_letter_code
_entity_poly.pdbx_strand_id
1 'polypeptide(L)'
;MTGNRRPPPEPGPPLRPDRPRVVVVGPCASGKSTLVAGLRRLGFAASACGQEHSEIATLWRHTDPDIVVALAVDLATIRARRGVTEWPEWLYDAQRRRLRQAEAAATLHVDTTQFDAAAVLELVASHLRDGAAMGAEAVDGPVDPAVG
;
A
#
# COMPACT_ATOMS: atom_id res chain seq x y z
N MET A 1 -15.71 -4.35 42.19
CA MET A 1 -14.99 -4.81 41.00
C MET A 1 -15.32 -3.86 39.86
N THR A 2 -14.59 -2.75 39.74
CA THR A 2 -14.81 -1.72 38.72
C THR A 2 -14.10 -2.16 37.43
N GLY A 3 -14.89 -2.47 36.41
CA GLY A 3 -14.39 -2.87 35.10
C GLY A 3 -13.58 -1.74 34.47
N ASN A 4 -12.31 -2.01 34.18
CA ASN A 4 -11.40 -1.08 33.52
C ASN A 4 -11.82 -0.96 32.04
N ARG A 5 -12.71 0.00 31.72
CA ARG A 5 -13.06 0.31 30.33
C ARG A 5 -11.86 1.00 29.68
N ARG A 6 -11.28 0.34 28.66
CA ARG A 6 -10.27 0.95 27.80
C ARG A 6 -10.91 2.19 27.15
N PRO A 7 -10.27 3.37 27.19
CA PRO A 7 -10.77 4.54 26.48
C PRO A 7 -10.87 4.23 24.98
N PRO A 8 -11.84 4.83 24.26
CA PRO A 8 -11.91 4.71 22.81
C PRO A 8 -10.57 5.15 22.21
N PRO A 9 -10.10 4.52 21.11
CA PRO A 9 -8.90 4.97 20.44
C PRO A 9 -9.06 6.44 20.08
N GLU A 10 -8.09 7.26 20.46
CA GLU A 10 -7.99 8.66 20.04
C GLU A 10 -8.14 8.73 18.51
N PRO A 11 -8.91 9.71 17.98
CA PRO A 11 -8.92 9.93 16.55
C PRO A 11 -7.48 10.12 16.07
N GLY A 12 -7.12 9.40 15.00
CA GLY A 12 -5.80 9.53 14.40
C GLY A 12 -5.50 11.00 14.07
N PRO A 13 -4.21 11.39 13.99
CA PRO A 13 -3.85 12.74 13.61
C PRO A 13 -4.54 13.11 12.28
N PRO A 14 -5.01 14.35 12.11
CA PRO A 14 -5.64 14.77 10.87
C PRO A 14 -4.73 14.43 9.68
N LEU A 15 -5.34 13.88 8.63
CA LEU A 15 -4.64 13.54 7.40
C LEU A 15 -3.90 14.77 6.89
N ARG A 16 -2.66 14.58 6.45
CA ARG A 16 -1.82 15.65 5.89
C ARG A 16 -2.12 15.73 4.39
N PRO A 17 -2.92 16.70 3.92
CA PRO A 17 -3.30 16.79 2.50
C PRO A 17 -2.09 16.96 1.58
N ASP A 18 -0.96 17.41 2.10
CA ASP A 18 0.29 17.67 1.37
C ASP A 18 1.16 16.42 1.14
N ARG A 19 0.88 15.27 1.78
CA ARG A 19 1.68 14.05 1.56
C ARG A 19 0.91 12.75 1.88
N PRO A 20 0.17 12.17 0.92
CA PRO A 20 -0.60 10.95 1.15
C PRO A 20 0.30 9.79 1.59
N ARG A 21 -0.17 9.05 2.60
CA ARG A 21 0.47 7.84 3.12
C ARG A 21 0.19 6.68 2.20
N VAL A 22 1.24 6.18 1.56
CA VAL A 22 1.18 5.03 0.66
C VAL A 22 1.59 3.78 1.42
N VAL A 23 0.72 2.76 1.44
CA VAL A 23 1.09 1.42 1.88
C VAL A 23 1.19 0.49 0.67
N VAL A 24 2.28 -0.27 0.62
CA VAL A 24 2.52 -1.27 -0.44
C VAL A 24 2.32 -2.67 0.15
N VAL A 25 1.44 -3.44 -0.47
CA VAL A 25 1.12 -4.85 -0.13
C VAL A 25 1.42 -5.76 -1.32
N GLY A 26 1.47 -7.07 -1.10
CA GLY A 26 1.69 -8.07 -2.15
C GLY A 26 2.46 -9.30 -1.65
N PRO A 27 2.59 -10.36 -2.47
CA PRO A 27 3.30 -11.57 -2.07
C PRO A 27 4.77 -11.36 -1.74
N CYS A 28 5.38 -12.36 -1.11
CA CYS A 28 6.82 -12.49 -1.03
C CYS A 28 7.47 -12.32 -2.41
N ALA A 29 8.62 -11.64 -2.47
CA ALA A 29 9.37 -11.40 -3.70
C ALA A 29 8.63 -10.60 -4.80
N SER A 30 7.50 -9.94 -4.49
CA SER A 30 6.83 -9.02 -5.42
C SER A 30 7.55 -7.68 -5.61
N GLY A 31 8.59 -7.38 -4.82
CA GLY A 31 9.36 -6.14 -4.93
C GLY A 31 8.92 -4.99 -4.02
N LYS A 32 8.07 -5.24 -3.01
CA LYS A 32 7.56 -4.22 -2.07
C LYS A 32 8.66 -3.32 -1.49
N SER A 33 9.74 -3.91 -0.95
CA SER A 33 10.84 -3.15 -0.33
C SER A 33 11.57 -2.28 -1.35
N THR A 34 11.81 -2.81 -2.55
CA THR A 34 12.43 -2.07 -3.66
C THR A 34 11.59 -0.89 -4.09
N LEU A 35 10.28 -1.10 -4.29
CA LEU A 35 9.34 -0.03 -4.65
C LEU A 35 9.28 1.05 -3.55
N VAL A 36 9.11 0.66 -2.29
CA VAL A 36 9.05 1.61 -1.16
C VAL A 36 10.35 2.41 -1.03
N ALA A 37 11.51 1.78 -1.22
CA ALA A 37 12.79 2.49 -1.22
C ALA A 37 12.86 3.52 -2.36
N GLY A 38 12.41 3.16 -3.56
CA GLY A 38 12.31 4.07 -4.70
C GLY A 38 11.37 5.24 -4.45
N LEU A 39 10.14 4.97 -3.99
CA LEU A 39 9.15 6.00 -3.69
C LEU A 39 9.64 6.96 -2.60
N ARG A 40 10.31 6.46 -1.56
CA ARG A 40 10.91 7.31 -0.51
C ARG A 40 11.99 8.24 -1.06
N ARG A 41 12.85 7.76 -1.98
CA ARG A 41 13.85 8.61 -2.65
C ARG A 41 13.21 9.71 -3.50
N LEU A 42 12.02 9.46 -4.04
CA LEU A 42 11.22 10.45 -4.78
C LEU A 42 10.39 11.38 -3.89
N GLY A 43 10.47 11.24 -2.56
CA GLY A 43 9.76 12.11 -1.63
C GLY A 43 8.35 11.65 -1.23
N PHE A 44 7.91 10.43 -1.58
CA PHE A 44 6.61 9.91 -1.11
C PHE A 44 6.66 9.38 0.34
N ALA A 45 5.55 9.49 1.07
CA ALA A 45 5.38 8.88 2.39
C ALA A 45 4.96 7.40 2.24
N ALA A 46 5.89 6.56 1.77
CA ALA A 46 5.61 5.15 1.47
C ALA A 46 6.08 4.19 2.57
N SER A 47 5.35 3.09 2.77
CA SER A 47 5.71 1.98 3.66
C SER A 47 5.30 0.63 3.05
N ALA A 48 5.97 -0.45 3.43
CA ALA A 48 5.58 -1.81 3.04
C ALA A 48 4.85 -2.46 4.22
N CYS A 49 3.77 -3.20 3.94
CA CYS A 49 3.07 -4.01 4.92
C CYS A 49 3.32 -5.50 4.64
N GLY A 50 3.67 -6.26 5.68
CA GLY A 50 3.82 -7.72 5.65
C GLY A 50 2.49 -8.47 5.73
N GLN A 51 1.46 -7.98 5.03
CA GLN A 51 0.10 -8.54 5.07
C GLN A 51 0.06 -10.02 4.68
N GLU A 52 0.94 -10.45 3.77
CA GLU A 52 1.07 -11.84 3.34
C GLU A 52 1.49 -12.81 4.45
N HIS A 53 2.00 -12.28 5.56
CA HIS A 53 2.45 -13.02 6.75
C HIS A 53 1.48 -12.93 7.92
N SER A 54 0.33 -12.27 7.77
CA SER A 54 -0.61 -11.99 8.86
C SER A 54 -1.97 -12.68 8.66
N GLU A 55 -2.52 -13.23 9.75
CA GLU A 55 -3.91 -13.69 9.81
C GLU A 55 -4.90 -12.53 10.05
N ILE A 56 -4.41 -11.36 10.49
CA ILE A 56 -5.24 -10.15 10.59
C ILE A 56 -5.45 -9.65 9.16
N ALA A 57 -6.65 -9.88 8.62
CA ALA A 57 -7.01 -9.57 7.23
C ALA A 57 -6.86 -8.07 6.87
N THR A 58 -6.86 -7.20 7.88
CA THR A 58 -6.75 -5.74 7.72
C THR A 58 -5.49 -5.17 8.36
N LEU A 59 -4.41 -5.95 8.50
CA LEU A 59 -3.14 -5.46 9.07
C LEU A 59 -2.67 -4.17 8.37
N TRP A 60 -2.84 -4.10 7.05
CA TRP A 60 -2.51 -2.92 6.23
C TRP A 60 -3.21 -1.62 6.68
N ARG A 61 -4.36 -1.68 7.38
CA ARG A 61 -5.06 -0.49 7.88
C ARG A 61 -4.36 0.16 9.07
N HIS A 62 -3.51 -0.57 9.80
CA HIS A 62 -2.84 -0.03 10.98
C HIS A 62 -1.83 1.08 10.67
N THR A 63 -1.40 1.22 9.41
CA THR A 63 -0.58 2.36 8.97
C THR A 63 -1.41 3.59 8.64
N ASP A 64 -2.74 3.51 8.74
CA ASP A 64 -3.68 4.56 8.37
C ASP A 64 -3.35 5.14 6.96
N PRO A 65 -3.43 4.29 5.91
CA PRO A 65 -3.01 4.68 4.57
C PRO A 65 -4.11 5.46 3.84
N ASP A 66 -3.69 6.50 3.13
CA ASP A 66 -4.54 7.19 2.15
C ASP A 66 -4.61 6.40 0.83
N ILE A 67 -3.52 5.71 0.48
CA ILE A 67 -3.38 4.97 -0.77
C ILE A 67 -2.82 3.58 -0.49
N VAL A 68 -3.46 2.56 -1.06
CA VAL A 68 -3.01 1.17 -1.02
C VAL A 68 -2.56 0.75 -2.42
N VAL A 69 -1.29 0.36 -2.56
CA VAL A 69 -0.71 -0.19 -3.79
C VAL A 69 -0.52 -1.69 -3.62
N ALA A 70 -1.20 -2.50 -4.44
CA ALA A 70 -1.10 -3.95 -4.42
C ALA A 70 -0.19 -4.47 -5.53
N LEU A 71 0.89 -5.14 -5.16
CA LEU A 71 1.77 -5.82 -6.08
C LEU A 71 1.36 -7.28 -6.26
N ALA A 72 1.22 -7.72 -7.50
CA ALA A 72 1.10 -9.12 -7.86
C ALA A 72 2.41 -9.64 -8.47
N VAL A 73 2.61 -10.95 -8.38
CA VAL A 73 3.72 -11.67 -9.02
C VAL A 73 3.33 -13.14 -9.12
N ASP A 74 3.67 -13.79 -10.23
CA ASP A 74 3.41 -15.22 -10.37
C ASP A 74 4.41 -16.10 -9.59
N LEU A 75 4.04 -17.36 -9.37
CA LEU A 75 4.85 -18.32 -8.61
C LEU A 75 6.19 -18.62 -9.31
N ALA A 76 6.22 -18.65 -10.64
CA ALA A 76 7.42 -18.91 -11.42
C ALA A 76 8.47 -17.81 -11.21
N THR A 77 8.03 -16.55 -11.20
CA THR A 77 8.86 -15.38 -10.97
C THR A 77 9.32 -15.31 -9.52
N ILE A 78 8.49 -15.69 -8.54
CA ILE A 78 8.94 -15.81 -7.15
C ILE A 78 10.11 -16.80 -7.04
N ARG A 79 9.98 -17.99 -7.64
CA ARG A 79 11.03 -19.03 -7.66
C ARG A 79 12.31 -18.50 -8.30
N ALA A 80 12.20 -17.90 -9.48
CA ALA A 80 13.31 -17.30 -10.20
C ALA A 80 14.03 -16.21 -9.38
N ARG A 81 13.28 -15.23 -8.83
CA ARG A 81 13.83 -14.13 -8.00
C ARG A 81 14.53 -14.60 -6.74
N ARG A 82 14.06 -15.70 -6.15
CA ARG A 82 14.66 -16.28 -4.94
C ARG A 82 15.83 -17.22 -5.22
N GLY A 83 16.06 -17.59 -6.49
CA GLY A 83 17.07 -18.59 -6.85
C GLY A 83 16.75 -19.99 -6.31
N VAL A 84 15.46 -20.31 -6.14
CA VAL A 84 15.01 -21.62 -5.63
C VAL A 84 14.11 -22.29 -6.64
N THR A 85 14.27 -23.59 -6.81
CA THR A 85 13.35 -24.44 -7.59
C THR A 85 12.07 -24.73 -6.83
N GLU A 86 12.15 -24.80 -5.49
CA GLU A 86 11.04 -25.17 -4.62
C GLU A 86 10.60 -23.98 -3.75
N TRP A 87 9.70 -23.16 -4.31
CA TRP A 87 8.79 -22.34 -3.50
C TRP A 87 7.44 -23.06 -3.41
N PRO A 88 6.96 -23.40 -2.20
CA PRO A 88 5.74 -24.20 -2.08
C PRO A 88 4.51 -23.45 -2.60
N GLU A 89 3.74 -24.10 -3.47
CA GLU A 89 2.51 -23.55 -4.04
C GLU A 89 1.46 -23.24 -2.96
N TRP A 90 1.31 -24.13 -1.96
CA TRP A 90 0.40 -23.89 -0.83
C TRP A 90 0.73 -22.61 -0.05
N LEU A 91 2.01 -22.23 0.03
CA LEU A 91 2.46 -21.01 0.69
C LEU A 91 2.12 -19.79 -0.16
N TYR A 92 2.33 -19.88 -1.47
CA TYR A 92 1.90 -18.84 -2.41
C TYR A 92 0.38 -18.61 -2.33
N ASP A 93 -0.41 -19.67 -2.32
CA ASP A 93 -1.86 -19.57 -2.17
C ASP A 93 -2.26 -18.97 -0.82
N ALA A 94 -1.60 -19.37 0.27
CA ALA A 94 -1.86 -18.80 1.59
C ALA A 94 -1.60 -17.28 1.62
N GLN A 95 -0.51 -16.82 1.00
CA GLN A 95 -0.21 -15.40 0.88
C GLN A 95 -1.29 -14.65 0.10
N ARG A 96 -1.71 -15.19 -1.05
CA ARG A 96 -2.79 -14.60 -1.85
C ARG A 96 -4.10 -14.51 -1.07
N ARG A 97 -4.47 -15.55 -0.32
CA ARG A 97 -5.68 -15.53 0.52
C ARG A 97 -5.64 -14.43 1.59
N ARG A 98 -4.49 -14.22 2.24
CA ARG A 98 -4.30 -13.17 3.26
C ARG A 98 -4.29 -11.77 2.67
N LEU A 99 -3.91 -11.62 1.40
CA LEU A 99 -3.84 -10.32 0.71
C LEU A 99 -5.17 -9.82 0.17
N ARG A 100 -6.17 -10.70 -0.04
CA ARG A 100 -7.45 -10.37 -0.71
C ARG A 100 -8.12 -9.08 -0.23
N GLN A 101 -8.14 -8.82 1.07
CA GLN A 101 -8.79 -7.63 1.63
C GLN A 101 -7.99 -6.35 1.35
N ALA A 102 -6.66 -6.44 1.30
CA ALA A 102 -5.81 -5.32 0.92
C ALA A 102 -5.89 -5.07 -0.59
N GLU A 103 -5.89 -6.14 -1.39
CA GLU A 103 -6.08 -6.06 -2.85
C GLU A 103 -7.43 -5.43 -3.19
N ALA A 104 -8.54 -5.86 -2.56
CA ALA A 104 -9.85 -5.28 -2.82
C ALA A 104 -9.97 -3.78 -2.44
N ALA A 105 -9.11 -3.29 -1.55
CA ALA A 105 -9.04 -1.90 -1.14
C ALA A 105 -7.95 -1.11 -1.88
N ALA A 106 -7.21 -1.74 -2.81
CA ALA A 106 -6.11 -1.11 -3.49
C ALA A 106 -6.60 -0.07 -4.49
N THR A 107 -5.97 1.11 -4.45
CA THR A 107 -6.15 2.15 -5.47
C THR A 107 -5.43 1.78 -6.76
N LEU A 108 -4.31 1.07 -6.64
CA LEU A 108 -3.48 0.66 -7.77
C LEU A 108 -3.05 -0.80 -7.61
N HIS A 109 -3.21 -1.56 -8.70
CA HIS A 109 -2.70 -2.91 -8.84
C HIS A 109 -1.57 -2.94 -9.86
N VAL A 110 -0.43 -3.56 -9.51
CA VAL A 110 0.70 -3.72 -10.42
C VAL A 110 1.15 -5.16 -10.43
N ASP A 111 1.06 -5.81 -11.59
CA ASP A 111 1.72 -7.09 -11.81
C ASP A 111 3.20 -6.84 -12.06
N THR A 112 4.06 -7.41 -11.24
CA THR A 112 5.52 -7.24 -11.34
C THR A 112 6.20 -8.35 -12.12
N THR A 113 5.44 -9.32 -12.65
CA THR A 113 5.97 -10.48 -13.40
C THR A 113 6.78 -10.04 -14.62
N GLN A 114 6.29 -9.03 -15.35
CA GLN A 114 6.87 -8.59 -16.62
C GLN A 114 7.63 -7.26 -16.53
N PHE A 115 7.66 -6.65 -15.35
CA PHE A 115 8.25 -5.33 -15.16
C PHE A 115 9.51 -5.44 -14.31
N ASP A 116 10.56 -4.73 -14.73
CA ASP A 116 11.68 -4.47 -13.85
C ASP A 116 11.31 -3.47 -12.75
N ALA A 117 12.19 -3.34 -11.76
CA ALA A 117 11.95 -2.48 -10.62
C ALA A 117 11.84 -0.98 -10.98
N ALA A 118 12.50 -0.54 -12.05
CA ALA A 118 12.48 0.85 -12.48
C ALA A 118 11.14 1.20 -13.13
N ALA A 119 10.64 0.32 -14.02
CA ALA A 119 9.34 0.48 -14.66
C ALA A 119 8.19 0.44 -13.64
N VAL A 120 8.24 -0.45 -12.64
CA VAL A 120 7.26 -0.46 -11.55
C VAL A 120 7.31 0.84 -10.75
N LEU A 121 8.52 1.34 -10.44
CA LEU A 121 8.67 2.60 -9.70
C LEU A 121 8.10 3.78 -10.49
N GLU A 122 8.42 3.88 -11.78
CA GLU A 122 7.95 4.95 -12.66
C GLU A 122 6.42 4.94 -12.77
N LEU A 123 5.82 3.78 -13.05
CA LEU A 123 4.38 3.61 -13.15
C LEU A 123 3.67 4.09 -11.88
N VAL A 124 4.12 3.61 -10.71
CA VAL A 124 3.49 3.95 -9.43
C VAL A 124 3.72 5.43 -9.10
N ALA A 125 4.93 5.95 -9.30
CA ALA A 125 5.25 7.34 -9.01
C ALA A 125 4.45 8.33 -9.87
N SER A 126 4.25 8.03 -11.16
CA SER A 126 3.42 8.85 -12.05
C SER A 126 1.97 8.87 -11.59
N HIS A 127 1.39 7.70 -11.30
CA HIS A 127 0.01 7.61 -10.80
C HIS A 127 -0.20 8.39 -9.48
N LEU A 128 0.77 8.33 -8.57
CA LEU A 128 0.71 9.08 -7.30
C LEU A 128 0.79 10.59 -7.50
N ARG A 129 1.52 11.09 -8.51
CA ARG A 129 1.58 12.52 -8.83
C ARG A 129 0.29 13.00 -9.47
N ASP A 130 -0.29 12.21 -10.37
CA ASP A 130 -1.54 12.54 -11.04
C ASP A 130 -2.69 12.61 -10.03
N GLY A 131 -2.74 11.65 -9.08
CA GLY A 131 -3.71 11.69 -7.98
C GLY A 131 -3.54 12.90 -7.06
N ALA A 132 -2.29 13.34 -6.82
CA ALA A 132 -2.02 14.55 -6.04
C ALA A 132 -2.45 15.84 -6.78
N ALA A 133 -2.26 15.91 -8.11
CA ALA A 133 -2.70 17.04 -8.91
C ALA A 133 -4.23 17.21 -8.89
N MET A 134 -4.97 16.11 -9.09
CA MET A 134 -6.43 16.10 -9.01
C MET A 134 -6.96 16.47 -7.61
N GLY A 135 -6.25 16.05 -6.56
CA GLY A 135 -6.60 16.39 -5.17
C GLY A 135 -6.31 17.86 -4.82
N ALA A 136 -5.27 18.47 -5.40
CA ALA A 136 -4.92 19.87 -5.17
C ALA A 136 -5.91 20.83 -5.83
N GLU A 137 -6.42 20.52 -7.03
CA GLU A 137 -7.43 21.34 -7.72
C GLU A 137 -8.79 21.34 -6.99
N ALA A 138 -9.13 20.27 -6.28
CA ALA A 138 -10.40 20.15 -5.57
C ALA A 138 -10.49 20.99 -4.28
N VAL A 139 -9.37 21.51 -3.77
CA VAL A 139 -9.31 22.26 -2.51
C VAL A 139 -9.36 23.80 -2.73
N ASP A 140 -9.21 24.28 -3.97
CA ASP A 140 -9.20 25.72 -4.31
C ASP A 140 -10.56 26.27 -4.81
N GLY A 141 -11.67 25.63 -4.41
CA GLY A 141 -13.01 26.18 -4.62
C GLY A 141 -13.27 27.37 -3.68
N PRO A 142 -13.95 28.45 -4.14
CA PRO A 142 -14.15 29.64 -3.33
C PRO A 142 -14.88 29.30 -2.03
N VAL A 143 -14.18 29.51 -0.90
CA VAL A 143 -14.80 29.55 0.42
C VAL A 143 -15.71 30.78 0.49
N ASP A 144 -17.01 30.53 0.44
CA ASP A 144 -18.04 31.55 0.63
C ASP A 144 -17.85 32.25 1.98
N PRO A 145 -17.69 33.59 2.03
CA PRO A 145 -17.63 34.32 3.28
C PRO A 145 -19.06 34.65 3.72
N ALA A 146 -19.73 33.70 4.39
CA ALA A 146 -20.97 34.01 5.09
C ALA A 146 -21.23 33.02 6.22
N VAL A 147 -20.91 33.43 7.46
CA VAL A 147 -21.67 33.37 8.74
C VAL A 147 -20.69 33.95 9.78
N GLY A 148 -20.94 34.98 10.58
CA GLY A 148 -22.07 35.86 10.87
C GLY A 148 -21.59 36.87 11.91
#